data_AF-A0AAN8IG19-F1
#
_entry.id   AF-A0AAN8IG19-F1
#
_cell.length_a   1.000
_cell.length_b   1.000
_cell.length_c   1.000
_cell.angle_alpha   90.00
_cell.angle_beta   90.00
_cell.angle_gamma   90.00
#
_symmetry.space_group_name_H-M   'P 1'
#
loop_
_entity.id
_entity.type
_entity.pdbx_description
1 polymer ?
#
loop_
_entity_poly.entity_id
_entity_poly.type
_entity_poly.pdbx_seq_one_letter_code
_entity_poly.pdbx_strand_id
1 'polypeptide(L)'
;MNSMAAAVYEDFLKRKLDGEITDHQATLLNKAIVVSCGITSTALAFAAEPLGGVLRVCVSVTGAISGPMVGIFVLAMFFPRSGFWSCIISFVVSNIIMIIICIANYVEDPYRDLFLPTNTSNAGCMSNNFTIRQLPLYDAHYGDPNAMFISRISTYGYSGVGFVIMIVIGIAITMLKPEQQPERIRHLTFAGRKEPWPESHHEFDQFIQDGKTT
;
A
#
# COMPACT_ATOMS: atom_id res chain seq x y z
N MET A 1 -7.16 8.58 -13.55
CA MET A 1 -7.33 9.96 -13.06
C MET A 1 -8.75 10.20 -12.54
N ASN A 2 -9.80 9.97 -13.33
CA ASN A 2 -11.20 10.17 -12.87
C ASN A 2 -11.56 9.39 -11.59
N SER A 3 -11.23 8.10 -11.52
CA SER A 3 -11.51 7.28 -10.32
C SER A 3 -10.71 7.74 -9.09
N MET A 4 -9.46 8.19 -9.28
CA MET A 4 -8.63 8.72 -8.21
C MET A 4 -9.18 10.06 -7.70
N ALA A 5 -9.62 10.94 -8.59
CA ALA A 5 -10.23 12.21 -8.23
C ALA A 5 -11.57 12.01 -7.49
N ALA A 6 -12.37 11.03 -7.91
CA ALA A 6 -13.58 10.62 -7.20
C ALA A 6 -13.26 10.07 -5.79
N ALA A 7 -12.24 9.22 -5.65
CA ALA A 7 -11.82 8.70 -4.35
C ALA A 7 -11.33 9.83 -3.42
N VAL A 8 -10.49 10.75 -3.94
CA VAL A 8 -10.03 11.92 -3.17
C VAL A 8 -11.21 12.79 -2.73
N TYR A 9 -12.19 12.97 -3.62
CA TYR A 9 -13.39 13.74 -3.31
C TYR A 9 -14.19 13.07 -2.17
N GLU A 10 -14.48 11.78 -2.29
CA GLU A 10 -15.23 11.02 -1.28
C GLU A 10 -14.50 10.93 0.07
N ASP A 11 -13.19 10.64 0.06
CA ASP A 11 -12.43 10.39 1.29
C ASP A 11 -12.08 11.67 2.06
N PHE A 12 -11.76 12.77 1.38
CA PHE A 12 -11.23 13.98 2.02
C PHE A 12 -12.15 15.20 1.94
N LEU A 13 -12.88 15.36 0.84
CA LEU A 13 -13.62 16.59 0.55
C LEU A 13 -15.06 16.48 1.00
N LYS A 14 -15.73 15.35 0.73
CA LYS A 14 -17.16 15.16 1.01
C LYS A 14 -17.51 15.47 2.46
N ARG A 15 -16.74 14.94 3.42
CA ARG A 15 -16.97 15.18 4.86
C ARG A 15 -16.69 16.62 5.29
N LYS A 16 -15.82 17.35 4.58
CA LYS A 16 -15.49 18.76 4.88
C LYS A 16 -16.42 19.76 4.22
N LEU A 17 -17.07 19.36 3.14
CA LEU A 17 -17.86 20.23 2.28
C LEU A 17 -19.34 19.83 2.27
N ASP A 18 -19.73 18.91 3.17
CA ASP A 18 -21.10 18.43 3.32
C ASP A 18 -22.00 19.61 3.70
N GLY A 19 -22.92 19.97 2.80
CA GLY A 19 -23.90 21.04 2.98
C GLY A 19 -23.49 22.45 2.52
N GLU A 20 -22.25 22.68 2.10
CA GLU A 20 -21.75 24.04 1.76
C GLU A 20 -21.52 24.30 0.26
N ILE A 21 -21.54 23.26 -0.59
CA ILE A 21 -21.24 23.37 -2.03
C ILE A 21 -22.36 22.81 -2.91
N THR A 22 -22.65 23.53 -4.00
CA THR A 22 -23.55 23.10 -5.07
C THR A 22 -22.88 22.03 -5.96
N ASP A 23 -23.65 21.11 -6.53
CA ASP A 23 -23.18 20.05 -7.44
C ASP A 23 -22.27 20.55 -8.58
N HIS A 24 -22.54 21.76 -9.07
CA HIS A 24 -21.73 22.41 -10.10
C HIS A 24 -20.32 22.76 -9.59
N GLN A 25 -20.18 23.22 -8.35
CA GLN A 25 -18.89 23.53 -7.73
C GLN A 25 -18.11 22.26 -7.39
N ALA A 26 -18.80 21.22 -6.90
CA ALA A 26 -18.20 19.89 -6.69
C ALA A 26 -17.63 19.31 -7.99
N THR A 27 -18.36 19.45 -9.10
CA THR A 27 -17.91 19.01 -10.43
C THR A 27 -16.68 19.78 -10.91
N LEU A 28 -16.65 21.11 -10.71
CA LEU A 28 -15.50 21.94 -11.06
C LEU A 28 -14.25 21.56 -10.26
N LEU A 29 -14.42 21.31 -8.96
CA LEU A 29 -13.34 20.88 -8.08
C LEU A 29 -12.80 19.51 -8.48
N ASN A 30 -13.69 18.56 -8.79
CA ASN A 30 -13.29 17.24 -9.26
C ASN A 30 -12.52 17.32 -10.60
N LYS A 31 -12.96 18.18 -11.54
CA LYS A 31 -12.22 18.46 -12.77
C LYS A 31 -10.83 19.04 -12.48
N ALA A 32 -10.70 19.94 -11.51
CA ALA A 32 -9.40 20.50 -11.12
C ALA A 32 -8.46 19.42 -10.56
N ILE A 33 -8.96 18.50 -9.72
CA ILE A 33 -8.18 17.36 -9.20
C ILE A 33 -7.74 16.43 -10.33
N VAL A 34 -8.62 16.15 -11.30
CA VAL A 34 -8.25 15.35 -12.48
C VAL A 34 -7.10 16.00 -13.24
N VAL A 35 -7.17 17.32 -13.50
CA VAL A 35 -6.12 18.04 -14.22
C VAL A 35 -4.81 18.04 -13.43
N SER A 36 -4.83 18.29 -12.12
CA SER A 36 -3.62 18.28 -11.29
C SER A 36 -2.96 16.91 -11.25
N CYS A 37 -3.73 15.84 -11.05
CA CYS A 37 -3.22 14.46 -11.13
C CYS A 37 -2.58 14.15 -12.49
N GLY A 38 -3.12 14.70 -13.59
CA GLY A 38 -2.58 14.52 -14.94
C GLY A 38 -1.24 15.21 -15.16
N ILE A 39 -1.12 16.43 -14.65
CA ILE A 39 0.13 17.19 -14.66
C ILE A 39 1.19 16.44 -13.85
N THR A 40 0.86 16.00 -12.64
CA THR A 40 1.78 15.22 -11.79
C THR A 40 2.19 13.90 -12.45
N SER A 41 1.24 13.17 -13.06
CA SER A 41 1.54 11.91 -13.76
C SER A 41 2.48 12.14 -14.95
N THR A 42 2.27 13.20 -15.72
CA THR A 42 3.15 13.55 -16.85
C THR A 42 4.55 13.93 -16.35
N ALA A 43 4.65 14.72 -15.28
CA ALA A 43 5.93 15.07 -14.67
C ALA A 43 6.70 13.84 -14.17
N LEU A 44 6.00 12.90 -13.51
CA LEU A 44 6.59 11.63 -13.06
C LEU A 44 7.05 10.76 -14.24
N ALA A 45 6.35 10.78 -15.37
CA ALA A 45 6.77 10.06 -16.57
C ALA A 45 8.11 10.56 -17.12
N PHE A 46 8.35 11.88 -17.12
CA PHE A 46 9.66 12.45 -17.49
C PHE A 46 10.73 12.15 -16.45
N ALA A 47 10.37 12.16 -15.16
CA ALA A 47 11.29 11.79 -14.09
C ALA A 47 11.62 10.29 -14.04
N ALA A 48 10.98 9.46 -14.87
CA ALA A 48 11.15 8.00 -14.87
C ALA A 48 12.42 7.51 -15.59
N GLU A 49 13.03 8.37 -16.42
CA GLU A 49 14.20 8.07 -17.24
C GLU A 49 15.39 7.43 -16.48
N PRO A 50 15.82 7.92 -15.30
CA PRO A 50 16.99 7.36 -14.60
C PRO A 50 16.72 6.03 -13.87
N LEU A 51 15.47 5.54 -13.78
CA LEU A 51 15.16 4.40 -12.90
C LEU A 51 15.60 3.02 -13.45
N GLY A 52 16.17 2.93 -14.65
CA GLY A 52 16.80 1.70 -15.21
C GLY A 52 15.89 0.47 -15.37
N GLY A 53 14.62 0.58 -14.94
CA GLY A 53 13.66 -0.52 -14.82
C GLY A 53 12.35 -0.03 -14.21
N VAL A 54 11.68 0.92 -14.87
CA VAL A 54 10.44 1.58 -14.39
C VAL A 54 9.40 0.57 -13.91
N LEU A 55 9.17 -0.51 -14.67
CA LEU A 55 8.24 -1.58 -14.30
C LEU A 55 8.59 -2.22 -12.95
N ARG A 56 9.88 -2.50 -12.70
CA ARG A 56 10.34 -3.11 -11.45
C ARG A 56 10.04 -2.19 -10.27
N VAL A 57 10.34 -0.90 -10.42
CA VAL A 57 10.12 0.10 -9.37
C VAL A 57 8.62 0.33 -9.13
N CYS A 58 7.82 0.36 -10.19
CA CYS A 58 6.37 0.43 -10.06
C CYS A 58 5.83 -0.78 -9.29
N VAL A 59 6.24 -2.00 -9.66
CA VAL A 59 5.81 -3.23 -8.97
C VAL A 59 6.28 -3.24 -7.52
N SER A 60 7.51 -2.84 -7.23
CA SER A 60 8.03 -2.82 -5.85
C SER A 60 7.28 -1.81 -4.97
N VAL A 61 7.03 -0.59 -5.46
CA VAL A 61 6.32 0.46 -4.72
C VAL A 61 4.85 0.10 -4.53
N THR A 62 4.16 -0.34 -5.59
CA THR A 62 2.77 -0.78 -5.48
C THR A 62 2.66 -1.99 -4.57
N GLY A 63 3.58 -2.95 -4.63
CA GLY A 63 3.65 -4.11 -3.74
C GLY A 63 3.85 -3.69 -2.27
N ALA A 64 4.81 -2.82 -2.01
CA ALA A 64 5.14 -2.33 -0.68
C ALA A 64 3.98 -1.63 0.03
N ILE A 65 3.13 -0.93 -0.71
CA ILE A 65 1.96 -0.21 -0.15
C ILE A 65 0.73 -1.12 -0.07
N SER A 66 0.48 -1.92 -1.11
CA SER A 66 -0.71 -2.79 -1.18
C SER A 66 -0.67 -3.94 -0.17
N GLY A 67 0.52 -4.48 0.13
CA GLY A 67 0.67 -5.58 1.10
C GLY A 67 0.14 -5.22 2.50
N PRO A 68 0.67 -4.17 3.15
CA PRO A 68 0.16 -3.68 4.44
C PRO A 68 -1.32 -3.27 4.39
N MET A 69 -1.79 -2.67 3.29
CA MET A 69 -3.21 -2.32 3.09
C MET A 69 -4.11 -3.55 3.17
N VAL A 70 -3.79 -4.61 2.44
CA VAL A 70 -4.51 -5.90 2.52
C VAL A 70 -4.40 -6.50 3.92
N GLY A 71 -3.24 -6.34 4.57
CA GLY A 71 -3.02 -6.74 5.95
C GLY A 71 -4.01 -6.12 6.94
N ILE A 72 -4.34 -4.83 6.80
CA ILE A 72 -5.35 -4.16 7.64
C ILE A 72 -6.69 -4.89 7.55
N PHE A 73 -7.16 -5.16 6.32
CA PHE A 73 -8.45 -5.83 6.12
C PHE A 73 -8.46 -7.24 6.72
N VAL A 74 -7.38 -7.99 6.55
CA VAL A 74 -7.25 -9.33 7.13
C VAL A 74 -7.20 -9.27 8.65
N LEU A 75 -6.42 -8.36 9.23
CA LEU A 75 -6.36 -8.17 10.68
C LEU A 75 -7.75 -7.82 11.24
N ALA A 76 -8.45 -6.88 10.61
CA ALA A 76 -9.79 -6.46 11.02
C ALA A 76 -10.83 -7.57 10.90
N MET A 77 -10.73 -8.43 9.87
CA MET A 77 -11.70 -9.52 9.64
C MET A 77 -11.47 -10.72 10.56
N PHE A 78 -10.22 -11.10 10.81
CA PHE A 78 -9.89 -12.33 11.54
C PHE A 78 -9.55 -12.12 13.02
N PHE A 79 -9.17 -10.90 13.43
CA PHE A 79 -8.79 -10.59 14.82
C PHE A 79 -9.75 -9.57 15.44
N PRO A 80 -10.90 -10.00 15.99
CA PRO A 80 -11.91 -9.09 16.57
C PRO A 80 -11.39 -8.30 17.77
N ARG A 81 -10.27 -8.71 18.40
CA ARG A 81 -9.62 -7.96 19.48
C ARG A 81 -8.79 -6.76 19.01
N SER A 82 -8.51 -6.67 17.70
CA SER A 82 -7.72 -5.57 17.13
C SER A 82 -8.53 -4.27 17.13
N GLY A 83 -7.95 -3.21 17.68
CA GLY A 83 -8.54 -1.88 17.70
C GLY A 83 -7.99 -0.95 16.62
N PHE A 84 -8.33 0.32 16.73
CA PHE A 84 -7.90 1.35 15.78
C PHE A 84 -6.40 1.62 15.92
N TRP A 85 -5.89 1.72 17.15
CA TRP A 85 -4.48 2.02 17.39
C TRP A 85 -3.56 0.88 16.94
N SER A 86 -3.95 -0.39 17.13
CA SER A 86 -3.15 -1.53 16.63
C SER A 86 -3.06 -1.54 15.11
N CYS A 87 -4.17 -1.26 14.40
CA CYS A 87 -4.17 -1.17 12.94
C CYS A 87 -3.31 -0.01 12.42
N ILE A 88 -3.42 1.19 12.99
CA ILE A 88 -2.64 2.35 12.53
C ILE A 88 -1.15 2.18 12.82
N ILE A 89 -0.78 1.77 14.04
CA ILE A 89 0.63 1.64 14.41
C ILE A 89 1.30 0.57 13.55
N SER A 90 0.67 -0.61 13.41
CA SER A 90 1.20 -1.68 12.57
C SER A 90 1.28 -1.27 11.09
N PHE A 91 0.30 -0.53 10.57
CA PHE A 91 0.34 -0.02 9.20
C PHE A 91 1.49 0.97 8.96
N VAL A 92 1.68 1.94 9.86
CA VAL A 92 2.75 2.95 9.71
C VAL A 92 4.12 2.29 9.84
N VAL A 93 4.33 1.45 10.86
CA VAL A 93 5.62 0.77 11.08
C VAL A 93 5.96 -0.18 9.93
N SER A 94 4.98 -0.96 9.44
CA SER A 94 5.22 -1.88 8.31
C SER A 94 5.56 -1.12 7.02
N ASN A 95 4.89 0.01 6.74
CA ASN A 95 5.24 0.84 5.58
C ASN A 95 6.64 1.44 5.71
N ILE A 96 7.05 1.90 6.90
CA ILE A 96 8.42 2.41 7.12
C ILE A 96 9.46 1.32 6.84
N ILE A 97 9.23 0.10 7.36
CA ILE A 97 10.12 -1.03 7.11
C ILE A 97 10.18 -1.35 5.60
N MET A 98 9.05 -1.37 4.91
CA MET A 98 9.01 -1.61 3.47
C MET A 98 9.72 -0.51 2.68
N ILE A 99 9.62 0.75 3.08
CA ILE A 99 10.37 1.86 2.46
C ILE A 99 11.88 1.63 2.61
N ILE A 100 12.35 1.21 3.78
CA ILE A 100 13.77 0.90 4.01
C ILE A 100 14.23 -0.25 3.09
N ILE A 101 13.43 -1.32 2.96
CA ILE A 101 13.75 -2.45 2.07
C ILE A 101 13.78 -2.01 0.60
N CYS A 102 12.82 -1.18 0.16
CA CYS A 102 12.80 -0.61 -1.18
C CYS A 102 14.04 0.23 -1.47
N ILE A 103 14.46 1.09 -0.53
CA ILE A 103 15.65 1.93 -0.67
C ILE A 103 16.90 1.05 -0.73
N ALA A 104 17.03 0.04 0.14
CA ALA A 104 18.18 -0.87 0.13
C ALA A 104 18.30 -1.62 -1.21
N ASN A 105 17.19 -2.16 -1.72
CA ASN A 105 17.15 -2.81 -3.04
C ASN A 105 17.50 -1.85 -4.19
N TYR A 106 17.07 -0.59 -4.11
CA TYR A 106 17.38 0.42 -5.12
C TYR A 106 18.86 0.85 -5.11
N VAL A 107 19.45 1.00 -3.91
CA VAL A 107 20.85 1.45 -3.75
C VAL A 107 21.84 0.35 -4.13
N GLU A 108 21.60 -0.89 -3.72
CA GLU A 108 22.51 -2.01 -4.02
C GLU A 108 22.29 -2.60 -5.42
N ASP A 109 21.09 -2.41 -5.99
CA ASP A 109 20.63 -2.96 -7.27
C ASP A 109 21.22 -4.35 -7.59
N PRO A 110 20.92 -5.37 -6.77
CA PRO A 110 21.55 -6.69 -6.87
C PRO A 110 21.24 -7.41 -8.19
N TYR A 111 20.25 -6.93 -8.94
CA TYR A 111 19.83 -7.50 -10.21
C TYR A 111 20.26 -6.65 -11.41
N ARG A 112 21.20 -5.71 -11.25
CA ARG A 112 21.68 -4.85 -12.34
C ARG A 112 22.15 -5.66 -13.56
N ASP A 113 22.91 -6.72 -13.31
CA ASP A 113 23.50 -7.56 -14.36
C ASP A 113 22.50 -8.55 -14.97
N LEU A 114 21.31 -8.70 -14.35
CA LEU A 114 20.22 -9.53 -14.87
C LEU A 114 19.44 -8.85 -15.99
N PHE A 115 19.56 -7.54 -16.20
CA PHE A 115 18.85 -6.81 -17.26
C PHE A 115 19.82 -6.22 -18.28
N LEU A 116 19.35 -6.00 -19.51
CA LEU A 116 20.19 -5.32 -20.50
C LEU A 116 20.29 -3.84 -20.10
N PRO A 117 21.45 -3.21 -20.30
CA PRO A 117 21.59 -1.78 -20.08
C PRO A 117 20.59 -1.02 -20.97
N THR A 118 19.82 -0.11 -20.38
CA THR A 118 18.87 0.75 -21.09
C THR A 118 19.53 1.98 -21.71
N ASN A 119 20.86 2.07 -21.68
CA ASN A 119 21.61 3.18 -22.25
C ASN A 119 21.49 3.16 -23.78
N THR A 120 20.93 4.23 -24.34
CA THR A 120 20.74 4.42 -25.79
C THR A 120 21.94 5.10 -26.46
N SER A 121 23.00 5.40 -25.71
CA SER A 121 24.22 6.00 -26.26
C SER A 121 25.02 5.01 -27.09
N ASN A 122 25.57 5.50 -28.21
CA ASN A 122 26.46 4.74 -29.10
C ASN A 122 27.82 4.45 -28.42
N ALA A 123 28.11 5.09 -27.28
CA ALA A 123 29.33 4.90 -26.51
C ALA A 123 29.38 3.48 -25.90
N GLY A 124 30.32 2.66 -26.38
CA GLY A 124 30.49 1.27 -25.93
C GLY A 124 29.97 0.22 -26.92
N CYS A 125 29.36 0.62 -28.04
CA CYS A 125 28.79 -0.31 -29.00
C CYS A 125 29.83 -0.99 -29.93
N MET A 126 31.12 -0.59 -29.90
CA MET A 126 32.25 -1.21 -30.63
C MET A 126 31.92 -1.61 -32.09
N SER A 127 31.06 -0.86 -32.78
CA SER A 127 30.57 -1.13 -34.15
C SER A 127 29.86 -2.49 -34.36
N ASN A 128 29.28 -3.09 -33.32
CA ASN A 128 28.49 -4.32 -33.44
C ASN A 128 26.99 -4.00 -33.58
N ASN A 129 26.28 -4.76 -34.43
CA ASN A 129 24.82 -4.63 -34.61
C ASN A 129 24.00 -5.35 -33.52
N PHE A 130 24.65 -5.95 -32.54
CA PHE A 130 24.01 -6.76 -31.50
C PHE A 130 24.64 -6.49 -30.13
N THR A 131 23.82 -6.53 -29.09
CA THR A 131 24.26 -6.35 -27.70
C THR A 131 24.80 -7.66 -27.15
N ILE A 132 26.09 -7.70 -26.83
CA ILE A 132 26.72 -8.85 -26.16
C ILE A 132 26.50 -8.72 -24.66
N ARG A 133 25.81 -9.68 -24.04
CA ARG A 133 25.75 -9.79 -22.57
C ARG A 133 27.07 -10.35 -22.05
N GLN A 134 27.76 -9.57 -21.22
CA GLN A 134 28.78 -10.14 -20.35
C GLN A 134 28.07 -10.87 -19.21
N LEU A 135 28.19 -12.20 -19.18
CA LEU A 135 27.71 -12.97 -18.05
C LEU A 135 28.65 -12.74 -16.85
N PRO A 136 28.13 -12.36 -15.68
CA PRO A 136 28.95 -12.31 -14.48
C PRO A 136 29.41 -13.72 -14.06
N LEU A 137 30.45 -13.77 -13.21
CA LEU A 137 30.97 -15.02 -12.61
C LEU A 137 30.00 -15.69 -11.62
N TYR A 138 28.87 -15.06 -11.34
CA TYR A 138 27.80 -15.56 -10.48
C TYR A 138 26.49 -15.66 -11.27
N ASP A 139 25.54 -16.44 -10.78
CA ASP A 139 24.22 -16.52 -11.41
C ASP A 139 23.41 -15.25 -11.13
N ALA A 140 23.31 -14.39 -12.15
CA ALA A 140 22.59 -13.12 -12.10
C ALA A 140 21.10 -13.29 -11.73
N HIS A 141 20.52 -14.49 -11.90
CA HIS A 141 19.14 -14.77 -11.49
C HIS A 141 18.94 -14.64 -9.97
N TYR A 142 19.96 -14.97 -9.18
CA TYR A 142 19.91 -14.91 -7.71
C TYR A 142 20.44 -13.59 -7.14
N GLY A 143 20.87 -12.65 -8.00
CA GLY A 143 21.44 -11.36 -7.63
C GLY A 143 22.87 -11.45 -7.06
N ASP A 144 23.54 -10.30 -7.01
CA ASP A 144 24.95 -10.19 -6.57
C ASP A 144 25.16 -10.79 -5.17
N PRO A 145 26.07 -11.77 -5.00
CA PRO A 145 26.37 -12.37 -3.71
C PRO A 145 26.98 -11.39 -2.69
N ASN A 146 27.56 -10.26 -3.12
CA ASN A 146 28.14 -9.25 -2.24
C ASN A 146 27.09 -8.27 -1.66
N ALA A 147 25.88 -8.26 -2.21
CA ALA A 147 24.78 -7.43 -1.72
C ALA A 147 24.17 -8.01 -0.43
N MET A 148 23.56 -7.15 0.39
CA MET A 148 22.85 -7.60 1.58
C MET A 148 21.70 -8.53 1.21
N PHE A 149 21.46 -9.56 2.04
CA PHE A 149 20.38 -10.52 1.82
C PHE A 149 19.00 -9.85 1.67
N ILE A 150 18.76 -8.76 2.44
CA ILE A 150 17.49 -8.03 2.39
C ILE A 150 17.24 -7.37 1.02
N SER A 151 18.31 -6.90 0.37
CA SER A 151 18.23 -6.25 -0.93
C SER A 151 18.01 -7.27 -2.04
N ARG A 152 18.41 -8.53 -1.85
CA ARG A 152 18.22 -9.64 -2.80
C ARG A 152 16.82 -10.25 -2.75
N ILE A 153 15.89 -9.70 -1.97
CA ILE A 153 14.49 -10.14 -2.01
C ILE A 153 13.89 -9.72 -3.35
N SER A 154 13.17 -10.64 -3.99
CA SER A 154 12.45 -10.37 -5.23
C SER A 154 11.39 -9.28 -5.02
N THR A 155 11.43 -8.23 -5.83
CA THR A 155 10.50 -7.09 -5.75
C THR A 155 9.03 -7.51 -5.96
N TYR A 156 8.81 -8.61 -6.68
CA TYR A 156 7.47 -9.18 -6.89
C TYR A 156 6.87 -9.75 -5.60
N GLY A 157 7.70 -10.14 -4.62
CA GLY A 157 7.28 -10.67 -3.33
C GLY A 157 6.97 -9.60 -2.28
N TYR A 158 7.20 -8.31 -2.57
CA TYR A 158 7.11 -7.23 -1.58
C TYR A 158 5.71 -7.07 -0.99
N SER A 159 4.66 -7.36 -1.76
CA SER A 159 3.28 -7.39 -1.25
C SER A 159 3.09 -8.44 -0.15
N GLY A 160 3.62 -9.64 -0.35
CA GLY A 160 3.58 -10.70 0.65
C GLY A 160 4.40 -10.37 1.89
N VAL A 161 5.61 -9.83 1.71
CA VAL A 161 6.49 -9.43 2.82
C VAL A 161 5.84 -8.32 3.65
N GLY A 162 5.32 -7.27 3.01
CA GLY A 162 4.64 -6.17 3.69
C GLY A 162 3.38 -6.63 4.42
N PHE A 163 2.62 -7.55 3.82
CA PHE A 163 1.47 -8.19 4.47
C PHE A 163 1.87 -8.93 5.75
N VAL A 164 2.88 -9.80 5.68
CA VAL A 164 3.34 -10.58 6.84
C VAL A 164 3.86 -9.67 7.95
N ILE A 165 4.69 -8.69 7.62
CA ILE A 165 5.22 -7.71 8.60
C ILE A 165 4.07 -6.99 9.31
N MET A 166 3.09 -6.50 8.55
CA MET A 166 1.92 -5.81 9.10
C MET A 166 1.15 -6.74 10.06
N ILE A 167 0.85 -7.98 9.65
CA ILE A 167 0.09 -8.93 10.46
C ILE A 167 0.83 -9.30 11.74
N VAL A 168 2.13 -9.56 11.66
CA VAL A 168 2.94 -9.92 12.84
C VAL A 168 2.95 -8.77 13.85
N ILE A 169 3.19 -7.54 13.40
CA ILE A 169 3.19 -6.36 14.28
C ILE A 169 1.78 -6.11 14.84
N GLY A 170 0.75 -6.22 14.00
CA GLY A 170 -0.64 -6.04 14.39
C GLY A 170 -1.06 -7.01 15.50
N ILE A 171 -0.81 -8.30 15.30
CA ILE A 171 -1.10 -9.35 16.29
C ILE A 171 -0.30 -9.11 17.57
N ALA A 172 1.00 -8.80 17.47
CA ALA A 172 1.84 -8.55 18.64
C ALA A 172 1.29 -7.39 19.51
N ILE A 173 0.91 -6.27 18.88
CA ILE A 173 0.30 -5.14 19.59
C ILE A 173 -1.05 -5.54 20.19
N THR A 174 -1.90 -6.25 19.44
CA THR A 174 -3.19 -6.72 19.94
C THR A 174 -3.06 -7.69 21.12
N MET A 175 -2.03 -8.53 21.16
CA MET A 175 -1.77 -9.42 22.29
C MET A 175 -1.28 -8.67 23.53
N LEU A 176 -0.46 -7.63 23.35
CA LEU A 176 0.04 -6.80 24.46
C LEU A 176 -1.03 -5.88 25.03
N LYS A 177 -1.86 -5.28 24.17
CA LYS A 177 -2.90 -4.34 24.57
C LYS A 177 -4.17 -4.57 23.72
N PRO A 178 -5.05 -5.49 24.13
CA PRO A 178 -6.33 -5.65 23.47
C PRO A 178 -7.17 -4.40 23.71
N GLU A 179 -7.55 -3.74 22.62
CA GLU A 179 -8.30 -2.48 22.67
C GLU A 179 -9.80 -2.69 22.55
N GLN A 180 -10.19 -3.71 21.79
CA GLN A 180 -11.57 -4.12 21.64
C GLN A 180 -11.86 -5.27 22.62
N GLN A 181 -12.87 -5.08 23.47
CA GLN A 181 -13.45 -6.16 24.27
C GLN A 181 -14.40 -6.95 23.37
N PRO A 182 -14.18 -8.26 23.14
CA PRO A 182 -14.99 -9.05 22.22
C PRO A 182 -16.46 -9.12 22.63
N GLU A 183 -16.76 -9.02 23.93
CA GLU A 183 -18.11 -9.02 24.49
C GLU A 183 -18.94 -7.79 24.11
N ARG A 184 -18.32 -6.71 23.59
CA ARG A 184 -19.01 -5.51 23.11
C ARG A 184 -19.22 -5.55 21.59
N ILE A 185 -18.76 -6.56 20.87
CA ILE A 185 -18.78 -6.55 19.41
C ILE A 185 -20.06 -7.24 18.92
N ARG A 186 -20.92 -6.51 18.20
CA ARG A 186 -22.06 -7.14 17.52
C ARG A 186 -21.54 -8.08 16.43
N HIS A 187 -21.78 -9.37 16.60
CA HIS A 187 -21.37 -10.36 15.61
C HIS A 187 -22.28 -10.26 14.37
N LEU A 188 -21.76 -9.59 13.32
CA LEU A 188 -22.45 -9.48 12.03
C LEU A 188 -22.24 -10.72 11.14
N THR A 189 -21.38 -11.65 11.58
CA THR A 189 -21.15 -12.92 10.90
C THR A 189 -22.31 -13.90 11.12
N PHE A 190 -22.58 -14.75 10.12
CA PHE A 190 -23.67 -15.73 10.17
C PHE A 190 -23.60 -16.65 11.40
N ALA A 191 -22.39 -17.02 11.82
CA ALA A 191 -22.16 -17.86 13.00
C ALA A 191 -22.45 -17.14 14.32
N GLY A 192 -22.14 -15.84 14.41
CA GLY A 192 -22.29 -15.06 15.63
C GLY A 192 -23.72 -14.58 15.92
N ARG A 193 -24.67 -14.80 14.99
CA ARG A 193 -26.10 -14.50 15.21
C ARG A 193 -26.73 -15.31 16.36
N LYS A 194 -26.08 -16.40 16.78
CA LYS A 194 -26.52 -17.26 17.89
C LYS A 194 -25.96 -16.84 19.24
N GLU A 195 -24.98 -15.93 19.26
CA GLU A 195 -24.41 -15.45 20.51
C GLU A 195 -25.35 -14.42 21.17
N PRO A 196 -25.40 -14.38 22.51
CA PRO A 196 -26.24 -13.44 23.24
C PRO A 196 -25.88 -12.00 22.87
N TRP A 197 -26.90 -11.15 22.77
CA TRP A 197 -26.70 -9.74 22.46
C TRP A 197 -25.85 -9.07 23.56
N PRO A 198 -24.90 -8.19 23.19
CA PRO A 198 -24.09 -7.48 24.17
C PRO A 198 -24.99 -6.59 25.04
N GLU A 199 -24.91 -6.74 26.37
CA GLU A 199 -25.77 -6.01 27.33
C GLU A 199 -25.31 -4.56 27.59
N SER A 200 -24.10 -4.18 27.15
CA SER A 200 -23.55 -2.84 27.39
C SER A 200 -24.09 -1.80 26.40
N HIS A 201 -24.52 -0.64 26.88
CA HIS A 201 -24.93 0.50 26.02
C HIS A 201 -23.82 0.88 25.02
N HIS A 202 -24.20 0.93 23.74
CA HIS A 202 -23.33 1.38 22.66
C HIS A 202 -23.46 2.89 22.44
N GLU A 203 -22.35 3.52 22.09
CA GLU A 203 -22.25 4.94 21.73
C GLU A 203 -23.16 5.31 20.53
N PHE A 204 -23.56 4.33 19.73
CA PHE A 204 -24.44 4.48 18.56
C PHE A 204 -25.87 3.97 18.76
N ASP A 205 -26.27 3.51 19.96
CA ASP A 205 -27.67 3.08 20.20
C ASP A 205 -28.67 4.25 20.07
N GLN A 206 -28.18 5.48 20.18
CA GLN A 206 -28.95 6.72 20.00
C GLN A 206 -29.56 6.82 18.58
N PHE A 207 -28.82 6.39 17.55
CA PHE A 207 -29.28 6.45 16.15
C PHE A 207 -30.37 5.43 15.82
N ILE A 208 -30.51 4.37 16.63
CA ILE A 208 -31.57 3.36 16.44
C ILE A 208 -32.83 3.75 17.21
N GLN A 209 -32.70 4.46 18.32
CA GLN A 209 -33.85 4.94 19.10
C GLN A 209 -34.61 6.08 18.41
N ASP A 210 -33.91 6.98 17.71
CA ASP A 210 -34.57 8.08 16.97
C ASP A 210 -35.46 7.59 15.80
N GLY A 211 -35.25 6.38 15.29
CA GLY A 211 -36.11 5.78 14.26
C GLY A 211 -37.41 5.15 14.79
N LYS A 212 -37.65 5.14 16.10
CA LYS A 212 -38.87 4.57 16.73
C LYS A 212 -39.87 5.62 17.24
N THR A 213 -39.60 6.90 17.00
CA THR A 213 -40.53 8.00 17.31
C THR A 213 -40.94 8.70 16.02
N THR A 214 -41.75 8.04 15.20
CA THR A 214 -42.74 8.68 14.30
C THR A 214 -43.77 7.66 13.84
#